data_AF-A0A7S1MG39-F1
#
_entry.id   AF-A0A7S1MG39-F1
#
_cell.length_a   1.000
_cell.length_b   1.000
_cell.length_c   1.000
_cell.angle_alpha   90.00
_cell.angle_beta   90.00
_cell.angle_gamma   90.00
#
_symmetry.space_group_name_H-M   'P 1'
#
loop_
_entity.id
_entity.type
_entity.pdbx_description
1 polymer ?
#
loop_
_entity_poly.entity_id
_entity_poly.type
_entity_poly.pdbx_seq_one_letter_code
_entity_poly.pdbx_strand_id
1 'polypeptide(L)'
;MPAATAVKRSASPKKTAPVARKPAAKAAGKPAAKPASAAAVAHNAAPPPPAPIVQLEQRAADVSLAPIVVPLTGIAALAHPDWATRLNAPAAPTGALWPMVVDESSRAGVFFTYSGANVVDSCNPNDLRPEPLRKVILGALRFGKALVVDLRDVEGMWEFVERAVEDVAKGLWSKLLCGEVRQQAVWEPLIRPDEDGPRYVPHEWTESMTADFTLVFLAKSPAVAAAAPAGLRRVHIRA
;
A
#
# COMPACT_ATOMS: atom_id res chain seq x y z
N MET A 1 19.27 38.41 -46.86
CA MET A 1 20.72 38.58 -46.62
C MET A 1 20.93 39.69 -45.60
N PRO A 2 21.97 39.65 -44.74
CA PRO A 2 22.76 38.48 -44.32
C PRO A 2 21.87 37.64 -43.37
N ALA A 3 22.22 37.04 -42.21
CA ALA A 3 23.46 36.55 -41.58
C ALA A 3 23.07 35.26 -40.80
N ALA A 4 23.84 34.18 -40.62
CA ALA A 4 25.23 33.80 -40.93
C ALA A 4 26.34 34.21 -39.94
N THR A 5 26.48 33.43 -38.85
CA THR A 5 27.76 33.13 -38.15
C THR A 5 27.76 31.67 -37.67
N ALA A 6 28.88 30.95 -37.79
CA ALA A 6 29.09 29.57 -37.32
C ALA A 6 30.36 29.50 -36.43
N VAL A 7 31.18 28.42 -36.49
CA VAL A 7 32.55 28.27 -35.88
C VAL A 7 32.52 27.95 -34.36
N LYS A 8 33.28 27.02 -33.73
CA LYS A 8 34.21 25.88 -34.03
C LYS A 8 34.07 24.87 -32.84
N ARG A 9 34.16 23.54 -32.96
CA ARG A 9 35.30 22.61 -33.23
C ARG A 9 36.51 22.61 -32.24
N SER A 10 36.51 21.66 -31.28
CA SER A 10 37.69 20.94 -30.71
C SER A 10 37.17 19.84 -29.76
N ALA A 11 37.44 18.52 -29.88
CA ALA A 11 38.68 17.73 -30.08
C ALA A 11 39.38 17.31 -28.76
N SER A 12 39.47 15.99 -28.53
CA SER A 12 40.12 15.26 -27.40
C SER A 12 41.67 15.22 -27.54
N PRO A 13 42.54 14.44 -26.79
CA PRO A 13 42.30 13.18 -26.02
C PRO A 13 43.18 12.92 -24.74
N LYS A 14 42.96 11.75 -24.07
CA LYS A 14 43.94 10.79 -23.45
C LYS A 14 43.16 9.75 -22.60
N LYS A 15 43.31 8.40 -22.69
CA LYS A 15 44.46 7.47 -22.45
C LYS A 15 45.10 7.71 -21.07
N THR A 16 45.00 6.81 -20.07
CA THR A 16 45.58 5.44 -20.02
C THR A 16 45.02 4.56 -18.89
N ALA A 17 44.94 3.24 -19.12
CA ALA A 17 45.24 2.20 -18.10
C ALA A 17 46.66 1.65 -18.39
N PRO A 18 47.35 0.89 -17.50
CA PRO A 18 47.15 -0.58 -17.44
C PRO A 18 47.54 -1.31 -16.11
N VAL A 19 47.54 -2.66 -16.18
CA VAL A 19 48.23 -3.66 -15.31
C VAL A 19 47.46 -4.19 -14.09
N ALA A 20 47.65 -5.49 -13.82
CA ALA A 20 47.07 -6.29 -12.75
C ALA A 20 48.12 -7.22 -12.11
N ARG A 21 47.81 -7.85 -10.95
CA ARG A 21 48.18 -9.26 -10.63
C ARG A 21 47.56 -9.79 -9.32
N LYS A 22 47.24 -11.10 -9.33
CA LYS A 22 46.98 -12.04 -8.21
C LYS A 22 48.33 -12.66 -7.73
N PRO A 23 48.48 -13.65 -6.79
CA PRO A 23 47.49 -14.60 -6.21
C PRO A 23 47.65 -15.00 -4.70
N ALA A 24 46.86 -16.02 -4.26
CA ALA A 24 47.11 -17.01 -3.18
C ALA A 24 47.00 -16.55 -1.70
N ALA A 25 46.78 -17.40 -0.67
CA ALA A 25 46.44 -18.85 -0.54
C ALA A 25 45.57 -19.05 0.75
N LYS A 26 44.54 -19.91 0.84
CA LYS A 26 44.47 -21.41 0.96
C LYS A 26 44.89 -22.03 2.32
N ALA A 27 43.93 -22.20 3.24
CA ALA A 27 43.74 -23.35 4.17
C ALA A 27 42.37 -23.18 4.87
N ALA A 28 41.43 -24.13 5.07
CA ALA A 28 41.41 -25.60 5.15
C ALA A 28 41.70 -26.19 6.56
N GLY A 29 40.63 -26.58 7.27
CA GLY A 29 40.68 -27.32 8.54
C GLY A 29 39.29 -27.87 8.93
N LYS A 30 39.17 -29.20 9.08
CA LYS A 30 37.94 -29.92 9.51
C LYS A 30 38.37 -31.23 10.22
N PRO A 31 37.43 -32.01 10.79
CA PRO A 31 37.23 -32.17 12.24
C PRO A 31 38.02 -33.32 12.88
N ALA A 32 38.02 -33.38 14.22
CA ALA A 32 38.43 -34.55 15.02
C ALA A 32 37.22 -35.17 15.75
N ALA A 33 37.34 -36.42 16.24
CA ALA A 33 36.20 -37.27 16.62
C ALA A 33 36.30 -37.93 18.03
N LYS A 34 35.23 -38.65 18.40
CA LYS A 34 35.00 -39.49 19.62
C LYS A 34 36.18 -40.40 20.02
N PRO A 35 36.31 -40.75 21.33
CA PRO A 35 35.61 -41.92 21.93
C PRO A 35 34.46 -41.50 22.89
N ALA A 36 33.42 -42.27 23.28
CA ALA A 36 33.21 -43.70 23.56
C ALA A 36 33.81 -44.18 24.91
N SER A 37 33.15 -44.99 25.75
CA SER A 37 31.82 -45.66 25.62
C SER A 37 30.67 -44.87 26.29
N ALA A 38 29.82 -45.27 27.25
CA ALA A 38 29.58 -46.50 28.03
C ALA A 38 28.05 -46.74 28.28
N ALA A 39 27.63 -47.45 29.35
CA ALA A 39 26.30 -48.08 29.46
C ALA A 39 25.58 -47.93 30.83
N ALA A 40 24.23 -47.84 30.81
CA ALA A 40 23.33 -48.21 31.91
C ALA A 40 21.87 -48.47 31.45
N VAL A 41 21.50 -49.76 31.36
CA VAL A 41 20.23 -50.44 31.67
C VAL A 41 18.90 -49.64 31.76
N ALA A 42 17.97 -50.05 30.88
CA ALA A 42 16.49 -50.20 31.00
C ALA A 42 15.63 -49.31 31.95
N HIS A 43 14.52 -48.78 31.41
CA HIS A 43 13.18 -49.37 31.67
C HIS A 43 12.14 -48.99 30.59
N ASN A 44 11.09 -49.80 30.46
CA ASN A 44 9.94 -49.52 29.59
C ASN A 44 9.04 -48.42 30.16
N ALA A 45 8.75 -47.40 29.36
CA ALA A 45 7.54 -46.59 29.45
C ALA A 45 7.12 -46.17 28.04
N ALA A 46 5.87 -46.44 27.65
CA ALA A 46 5.36 -45.92 26.38
C ALA A 46 5.18 -44.40 26.50
N PRO A 47 5.46 -43.61 25.44
CA PRO A 47 5.15 -42.19 25.46
C PRO A 47 3.64 -41.99 25.64
N PRO A 48 3.18 -41.10 26.53
CA PRO A 48 1.76 -40.76 26.59
C PRO A 48 1.32 -40.18 25.24
N PRO A 49 0.07 -40.42 24.81
CA PRO A 49 -0.43 -39.84 23.57
C PRO A 49 -0.34 -38.30 23.67
N PRO A 50 0.06 -37.59 22.59
CA PRO A 50 0.10 -36.14 22.61
C PRO A 50 -1.31 -35.63 22.90
N ALA A 51 -1.42 -34.72 23.88
CA ALA A 51 -2.68 -34.05 24.17
C ALA A 51 -3.21 -33.38 22.89
N PRO A 52 -4.53 -33.37 22.65
CA PRO A 52 -5.08 -32.77 21.43
C PRO A 52 -4.62 -31.32 21.32
N ILE A 53 -3.97 -30.98 20.20
CA ILE A 53 -3.50 -29.63 19.93
C ILE A 53 -4.74 -28.72 19.91
N VAL A 54 -4.84 -27.86 20.92
CA VAL A 54 -5.98 -26.95 21.07
C VAL A 54 -6.07 -26.06 19.84
N GLN A 55 -7.24 -26.03 19.22
CA GLN A 55 -7.50 -25.37 17.93
C GLN A 55 -7.39 -23.85 18.05
N LEU A 56 -6.17 -23.33 17.96
CA LEU A 56 -5.84 -21.90 18.06
C LEU A 56 -5.94 -21.16 16.71
N GLU A 57 -6.07 -21.87 15.59
CA GLU A 57 -6.03 -21.30 14.23
C GLU A 57 -7.39 -20.78 13.70
N GLN A 58 -8.48 -20.88 14.47
CA GLN A 58 -9.85 -20.53 13.99
C GLN A 58 -10.52 -19.38 14.76
N ARG A 59 -9.75 -18.48 15.39
CA ARG A 59 -10.28 -17.26 16.05
C ARG A 59 -9.96 -15.94 15.33
N ALA A 60 -9.60 -16.01 14.05
CA ALA A 60 -9.45 -14.87 13.15
C ALA A 60 -10.69 -14.61 12.27
N ALA A 61 -11.79 -15.35 12.50
CA ALA A 61 -13.05 -15.18 11.79
C ALA A 61 -13.99 -14.20 12.52
N ASP A 62 -14.63 -13.36 11.73
CA ASP A 62 -15.88 -12.65 12.04
C ASP A 62 -15.94 -11.76 13.30
N VAL A 63 -15.15 -10.68 13.27
CA VAL A 63 -15.57 -9.42 13.91
C VAL A 63 -16.20 -8.52 12.84
N SER A 64 -17.35 -8.93 12.29
CA SER A 64 -18.16 -8.09 11.41
C SER A 64 -18.75 -6.90 12.21
N LEU A 65 -17.97 -5.82 12.26
CA LEU A 65 -18.35 -4.57 12.92
C LEU A 65 -19.51 -3.93 12.16
N ALA A 66 -20.66 -3.77 12.84
CA ALA A 66 -21.87 -3.21 12.26
C ALA A 66 -21.62 -1.89 11.50
N PRO A 67 -22.29 -1.67 10.35
CA PRO A 67 -22.08 -0.50 9.52
C PRO A 67 -22.43 0.79 10.27
N ILE A 68 -21.58 1.82 10.12
CA ILE A 68 -21.81 3.13 10.74
C ILE A 68 -22.72 3.93 9.82
N VAL A 69 -23.93 4.27 10.27
CA VAL A 69 -24.85 5.12 9.49
C VAL A 69 -24.58 6.58 9.81
N VAL A 70 -24.27 7.38 8.79
CA VAL A 70 -23.98 8.83 8.93
C VAL A 70 -24.90 9.67 8.05
N PRO A 71 -25.28 10.88 8.47
CA PRO A 71 -25.90 11.85 7.57
C PRO A 71 -24.87 12.40 6.56
N LEU A 72 -25.36 13.00 5.47
CA LEU A 72 -24.55 13.68 4.45
C LEU A 72 -23.56 14.72 5.00
N THR A 73 -23.88 15.37 6.13
CA THR A 73 -22.98 16.31 6.80
C THR A 73 -21.73 15.64 7.38
N GLY A 74 -21.74 14.32 7.59
CA GLY A 74 -20.60 13.54 8.07
C GLY A 74 -19.54 13.22 7.01
N ILE A 75 -19.81 13.46 5.71
CA ILE A 75 -18.89 13.07 4.62
C ILE A 75 -17.54 13.77 4.74
N ALA A 76 -17.52 15.03 5.18
CA ALA A 76 -16.29 15.78 5.41
C ALA A 76 -15.35 15.12 6.45
N ALA A 77 -15.88 14.32 7.38
CA ALA A 77 -15.06 13.58 8.33
C ALA A 77 -14.30 12.42 7.66
N LEU A 78 -14.86 11.80 6.62
CA LEU A 78 -14.29 10.61 5.94
C LEU A 78 -13.02 10.91 5.15
N ALA A 79 -12.75 12.19 4.83
CA ALA A 79 -11.53 12.63 4.15
C ALA A 79 -10.34 12.91 5.10
N HIS A 80 -10.50 12.67 6.41
CA HIS A 80 -9.54 13.04 7.45
C HIS A 80 -8.87 11.80 8.05
N PRO A 81 -7.59 11.83 8.50
CA PRO A 81 -6.94 10.68 9.14
C PRO A 81 -7.75 10.16 10.35
N ASP A 82 -8.13 11.06 11.27
CA ASP A 82 -8.99 10.74 12.43
C ASP A 82 -10.50 10.56 12.09
N TRP A 83 -10.87 10.19 10.86
CA TRP A 83 -12.29 10.00 10.48
C TRP A 83 -13.02 9.04 11.45
N ALA A 84 -12.32 8.00 11.92
CA ALA A 84 -12.86 7.01 12.84
C ALA A 84 -13.28 7.66 14.17
N THR A 85 -12.40 8.44 14.77
CA THR A 85 -12.67 9.23 15.99
C THR A 85 -13.79 10.24 15.75
N ARG A 86 -13.76 10.96 14.61
CA ARG A 86 -14.77 11.95 14.22
C ARG A 86 -16.18 11.36 14.04
N LEU A 87 -16.29 10.07 13.73
CA LEU A 87 -17.56 9.34 13.58
C LEU A 87 -17.86 8.38 14.75
N ASN A 88 -17.08 8.42 15.84
CA ASN A 88 -17.17 7.49 16.98
C ASN A 88 -17.11 5.99 16.58
N ALA A 89 -16.35 5.67 15.54
CA ALA A 89 -16.11 4.30 15.11
C ALA A 89 -15.29 3.55 16.18
N PRO A 90 -15.69 2.33 16.60
CA PRO A 90 -14.83 1.49 17.42
C PRO A 90 -13.58 1.07 16.62
N ALA A 91 -12.45 0.96 17.31
CA ALA A 91 -11.16 0.63 16.72
C ALA A 91 -11.18 -0.69 15.93
N ALA A 92 -10.39 -0.77 14.85
CA ALA A 92 -10.19 -2.02 14.13
C ALA A 92 -9.35 -3.00 14.98
N PRO A 93 -9.61 -4.32 14.89
CA PRO A 93 -8.78 -5.33 15.54
C PRO A 93 -7.38 -5.45 14.90
N THR A 94 -7.25 -5.12 13.60
CA THR A 94 -6.00 -5.23 12.84
C THR A 94 -5.99 -4.23 11.68
N GLY A 95 -4.82 -3.68 11.33
CA GLY A 95 -4.59 -2.88 10.13
C GLY A 95 -5.04 -1.42 10.21
N ALA A 96 -4.96 -0.72 9.08
CA ALA A 96 -5.42 0.67 8.98
C ALA A 96 -6.95 0.75 8.87
N LEU A 97 -7.55 1.64 9.66
CA LEU A 97 -8.96 1.98 9.58
C LEU A 97 -9.23 2.78 8.30
N TRP A 98 -9.54 2.10 7.20
CA TRP A 98 -10.00 2.73 5.96
C TRP A 98 -11.52 2.58 5.81
N PRO A 99 -12.28 3.67 5.54
CA PRO A 99 -13.72 3.60 5.35
C PRO A 99 -14.07 3.04 3.97
N MET A 100 -14.98 2.06 3.97
CA MET A 100 -15.74 1.63 2.80
C MET A 100 -17.11 2.32 2.85
N VAL A 101 -17.33 3.28 1.96
CA VAL A 101 -18.47 4.18 1.96
C VAL A 101 -19.54 3.68 1.01
N VAL A 102 -20.73 3.37 1.52
CA VAL A 102 -21.93 3.06 0.73
C VAL A 102 -22.75 4.33 0.57
N ASP A 103 -22.94 4.78 -0.68
CA ASP A 103 -23.69 5.99 -1.01
C ASP A 103 -24.61 5.80 -2.21
N GLU A 104 -25.82 5.33 -1.93
CA GLU A 104 -26.91 5.18 -2.91
C GLU A 104 -27.28 6.53 -3.56
N SER A 105 -27.02 7.66 -2.89
CA SER A 105 -27.34 9.01 -3.38
C SER A 105 -26.28 9.61 -4.33
N SER A 106 -25.09 9.01 -4.40
CA SER A 106 -23.92 9.49 -5.16
C SER A 106 -23.43 10.91 -4.81
N ARG A 107 -23.91 11.50 -3.70
CA ARG A 107 -23.52 12.83 -3.21
C ARG A 107 -22.10 12.87 -2.64
N ALA A 108 -21.57 11.74 -2.16
CA ALA A 108 -20.22 11.62 -1.61
C ALA A 108 -19.14 11.70 -2.69
N GLY A 109 -19.33 11.02 -3.83
CA GLY A 109 -18.42 11.12 -4.98
C GLY A 109 -18.31 12.56 -5.49
N VAL A 110 -19.45 13.25 -5.58
CA VAL A 110 -19.51 14.70 -5.86
C VAL A 110 -18.77 15.50 -4.77
N PHE A 111 -19.03 15.25 -3.49
CA PHE A 111 -18.35 15.94 -2.40
C PHE A 111 -16.82 15.78 -2.47
N PHE A 112 -16.30 14.56 -2.61
CA PHE A 112 -14.86 14.30 -2.67
C PHE A 112 -14.20 14.97 -3.90
N THR A 113 -14.91 15.01 -5.03
CA THR A 113 -14.45 15.70 -6.24
C THR A 113 -14.30 17.21 -5.99
N TYR A 114 -15.26 17.84 -5.31
CA TYR A 114 -15.20 19.27 -4.99
C TYR A 114 -14.39 19.63 -3.74
N SER A 115 -14.14 18.69 -2.82
CA SER A 115 -13.26 18.88 -1.66
C SER A 115 -11.78 18.85 -2.03
N GLY A 116 -11.45 18.63 -3.32
CA GLY A 116 -10.08 18.53 -3.81
C GLY A 116 -9.37 17.25 -3.37
N ALA A 117 -10.11 16.18 -3.05
CA ALA A 117 -9.53 14.85 -2.87
C ALA A 117 -9.03 14.28 -4.20
N ASN A 118 -8.15 13.28 -4.13
CA ASN A 118 -7.65 12.59 -5.30
C ASN A 118 -8.59 11.42 -5.64
N VAL A 119 -9.50 11.61 -6.59
CA VAL A 119 -10.50 10.61 -6.98
C VAL A 119 -10.00 9.75 -8.16
N VAL A 120 -10.23 8.44 -8.10
CA VAL A 120 -10.05 7.47 -9.18
C VAL A 120 -11.42 6.90 -9.53
N ASP A 121 -11.90 7.09 -10.77
CA ASP A 121 -13.09 6.39 -11.27
C ASP A 121 -12.68 5.00 -11.79
N SER A 122 -13.10 3.94 -11.09
CA SER A 122 -12.73 2.56 -11.46
C SER A 122 -13.39 2.11 -12.77
N CYS A 123 -14.45 2.77 -13.22
CA CYS A 123 -15.04 2.56 -14.54
C CYS A 123 -14.29 3.29 -15.66
N ASN A 124 -13.33 4.18 -15.35
CA ASN A 124 -12.50 4.86 -16.34
C ASN A 124 -11.16 4.10 -16.53
N PRO A 125 -10.98 3.34 -17.63
CA PRO A 125 -9.76 2.58 -17.88
C PRO A 125 -8.54 3.45 -18.17
N ASN A 126 -8.68 4.78 -18.17
CA ASN A 126 -7.56 5.71 -18.23
C ASN A 126 -6.94 5.95 -16.84
N ASP A 127 -7.77 6.04 -15.79
CA ASP A 127 -7.32 6.38 -14.43
C ASP A 127 -6.68 5.17 -13.75
N LEU A 128 -7.12 3.97 -14.12
CA LEU A 128 -6.53 2.68 -13.70
C LEU A 128 -5.32 2.24 -14.54
N ARG A 129 -4.81 3.05 -15.48
CA ARG A 129 -3.51 2.77 -16.11
C ARG A 129 -2.38 2.99 -15.08
N PRO A 130 -1.25 2.27 -15.15
CA PRO A 130 -0.18 2.42 -14.17
C PRO A 130 0.33 3.84 -13.95
N GLU A 131 0.57 4.66 -15.00
CA GLU A 131 1.11 6.02 -14.78
C GLU A 131 0.12 7.01 -14.15
N PRO A 132 -1.13 7.16 -14.63
CA PRO A 132 -2.16 7.91 -13.93
C PRO A 132 -2.36 7.45 -12.49
N LEU A 133 -2.53 6.14 -12.26
CA LEU A 133 -2.78 5.60 -10.92
C LEU A 133 -1.60 5.87 -9.97
N ARG A 134 -0.36 5.66 -10.43
CA ARG A 134 0.88 6.01 -9.71
C ARG A 134 0.91 7.48 -9.32
N LYS A 135 0.60 8.40 -10.24
CA LYS A 135 0.63 9.85 -9.99
C LYS A 135 -0.52 10.31 -9.09
N VAL A 136 -1.70 9.68 -9.17
CA VAL A 136 -2.84 9.99 -8.27
C VAL A 136 -2.57 9.50 -6.84
N ILE A 137 -1.97 8.32 -6.67
CA ILE A 137 -1.49 7.79 -5.37
C ILE A 137 -0.40 8.71 -4.79
N LEU A 138 0.65 9.01 -5.55
CA LEU A 138 1.74 9.90 -5.12
C LEU A 138 1.25 11.30 -4.76
N GLY A 139 0.35 11.87 -5.56
CA GLY A 139 -0.25 13.18 -5.27
C GLY A 139 -1.07 13.18 -3.99
N ALA A 140 -1.75 12.07 -3.66
CA ALA A 140 -2.49 11.97 -2.41
C ALA A 140 -1.55 11.93 -1.20
N LEU A 141 -0.50 11.10 -1.27
CA LEU A 141 0.51 10.96 -0.23
C LEU A 141 1.33 12.24 -0.01
N ARG A 142 1.81 12.88 -1.10
CA ARG A 142 2.63 14.10 -1.06
C ARG A 142 1.90 15.30 -0.45
N PHE A 143 0.56 15.36 -0.56
CA PHE A 143 -0.25 16.48 -0.08
C PHE A 143 -1.15 16.15 1.11
N GLY A 144 -1.03 14.97 1.73
CA GLY A 144 -1.88 14.56 2.86
C GLY A 144 -3.37 14.51 2.54
N LYS A 145 -3.70 14.20 1.30
CA LYS A 145 -5.09 14.19 0.81
C LYS A 145 -5.72 12.81 0.93
N ALA A 146 -7.04 12.80 0.99
CA ALA A 146 -7.81 11.59 0.75
C ALA A 146 -7.59 11.09 -0.69
N LEU A 147 -7.25 9.81 -0.83
CA LEU A 147 -7.33 9.05 -2.07
C LEU A 147 -8.67 8.31 -2.06
N VAL A 148 -9.52 8.59 -3.05
CA VAL A 148 -10.88 8.07 -3.13
C VAL A 148 -11.01 7.17 -4.35
N VAL A 149 -11.26 5.89 -4.15
CA VAL A 149 -11.53 4.93 -5.23
C VAL A 149 -13.04 4.77 -5.36
N ASP A 150 -13.63 5.27 -6.45
CA ASP A 150 -15.04 5.06 -6.76
C ASP A 150 -15.20 3.75 -7.54
N LEU A 151 -15.76 2.75 -6.88
CA LEU A 151 -16.09 1.42 -7.42
C LEU A 151 -17.43 1.42 -8.18
N ARG A 152 -18.15 2.55 -8.18
CA ARG A 152 -19.44 2.73 -8.84
C ARG A 152 -20.47 1.72 -8.33
N ASP A 153 -21.20 1.09 -9.25
CA ASP A 153 -22.26 0.10 -8.99
C ASP A 153 -21.94 -1.19 -9.77
N VAL A 154 -20.68 -1.61 -9.74
CA VAL A 154 -20.15 -2.72 -10.55
C VAL A 154 -19.54 -3.81 -9.66
N GLU A 155 -20.16 -4.98 -9.65
CA GLU A 155 -19.64 -6.16 -8.97
C GLU A 155 -18.32 -6.63 -9.60
N GLY A 156 -17.42 -7.20 -8.79
CA GLY A 156 -16.09 -7.65 -9.24
C GLY A 156 -15.07 -6.52 -9.52
N MET A 157 -15.47 -5.25 -9.53
CA MET A 157 -14.57 -4.10 -9.75
C MET A 157 -13.39 -4.06 -8.76
N TRP A 158 -13.57 -4.62 -7.56
CA TRP A 158 -12.52 -4.78 -6.56
C TRP A 158 -11.27 -5.49 -7.09
N GLU A 159 -11.42 -6.62 -7.78
CA GLU A 159 -10.30 -7.37 -8.35
C GLU A 159 -9.57 -6.59 -9.46
N PHE A 160 -10.29 -5.72 -10.16
CA PHE A 160 -9.74 -4.93 -11.25
C PHE A 160 -8.88 -3.78 -10.72
N VAL A 161 -9.33 -3.10 -9.66
CA VAL A 161 -8.52 -2.11 -8.93
C VAL A 161 -7.31 -2.75 -8.28
N GLU A 162 -7.47 -3.92 -7.64
CA GLU A 162 -6.37 -4.68 -7.03
C GLU A 162 -5.26 -4.98 -8.05
N ARG A 163 -5.61 -5.52 -9.22
CA ARG A 163 -4.67 -5.79 -10.32
C ARG A 163 -4.02 -4.50 -10.84
N ALA A 164 -4.78 -3.43 -11.03
CA ALA A 164 -4.25 -2.15 -11.49
C ALA A 164 -3.23 -1.53 -10.51
N VAL A 165 -3.45 -1.65 -9.19
CA VAL A 165 -2.49 -1.18 -8.18
C VAL A 165 -1.25 -2.08 -8.12
N GLU A 166 -1.40 -3.39 -8.27
CA GLU A 166 -0.27 -4.35 -8.30
C GLU A 166 0.60 -4.18 -9.57
N ASP A 167 -0.01 -3.79 -10.70
CA ASP A 167 0.69 -3.43 -11.95
C ASP A 167 1.50 -2.11 -11.83
N VAL A 168 1.17 -1.22 -10.87
CA VAL A 168 2.00 -0.05 -10.55
C VAL A 168 3.28 -0.47 -9.83
N ALA A 169 3.15 -1.28 -8.77
CA ALA A 169 4.28 -1.84 -8.04
C ALA A 169 3.86 -3.07 -7.23
N LYS A 170 4.72 -4.10 -7.21
CA LYS A 170 4.38 -5.37 -6.58
C LYS A 170 4.27 -5.29 -5.05
N GLY A 171 3.19 -5.84 -4.51
CA GLY A 171 2.79 -5.74 -3.11
C GLY A 171 2.30 -4.34 -2.70
N LEU A 172 2.06 -3.41 -3.64
CA LEU A 172 1.57 -2.06 -3.29
C LEU A 172 0.16 -2.12 -2.71
N TRP A 173 -0.70 -3.01 -3.20
CA TRP A 173 -2.08 -3.13 -2.75
C TRP A 173 -2.19 -3.48 -1.26
N SER A 174 -1.48 -4.52 -0.80
CA SER A 174 -1.45 -4.89 0.61
C SER A 174 -0.88 -3.77 1.49
N LYS A 175 0.15 -3.05 1.02
CA LYS A 175 0.74 -1.89 1.73
C LYS A 175 -0.21 -0.68 1.79
N LEU A 176 -1.03 -0.49 0.75
CA LEU A 176 -2.08 0.53 0.70
C LEU A 176 -3.16 0.21 1.75
N LEU A 177 -3.67 -1.03 1.77
CA LEU A 177 -4.68 -1.49 2.73
C LEU A 177 -4.17 -1.54 4.18
N CYS A 178 -2.92 -1.94 4.42
CA CYS A 178 -2.31 -1.90 5.77
C CYS A 178 -1.89 -0.48 6.23
N GLY A 179 -1.88 0.51 5.33
CA GLY A 179 -1.39 1.87 5.61
C GLY A 179 0.13 2.03 5.63
N GLU A 180 0.89 0.97 5.37
CA GLU A 180 2.36 0.99 5.21
C GLU A 180 2.82 1.90 4.08
N VAL A 181 1.93 2.20 3.12
CA VAL A 181 2.14 3.18 2.03
C VAL A 181 2.63 4.55 2.51
N ARG A 182 2.35 4.93 3.77
CA ARG A 182 2.82 6.19 4.38
C ARG A 182 4.34 6.20 4.67
N GLN A 183 4.98 5.03 4.73
CA GLN A 183 6.41 4.87 5.02
C GLN A 183 7.27 5.23 3.80
N GLN A 184 8.39 5.92 4.01
CA GLN A 184 9.31 6.35 2.94
C GLN A 184 9.76 5.20 2.04
N ALA A 185 10.12 4.05 2.62
CA ALA A 185 10.55 2.86 1.87
C ALA A 185 9.48 2.27 0.92
N VAL A 186 8.21 2.72 1.01
CA VAL A 186 7.12 2.32 0.11
C VAL A 186 6.83 3.37 -0.95
N TRP A 187 6.77 4.66 -0.61
CA TRP A 187 6.46 5.72 -1.59
C TRP A 187 7.67 6.23 -2.37
N GLU A 188 8.88 6.18 -1.82
CA GLU A 188 10.10 6.65 -2.49
C GLU A 188 10.36 5.94 -3.85
N PRO A 189 10.30 4.59 -3.95
CA PRO A 189 10.49 3.91 -5.24
C PRO A 189 9.35 4.09 -6.25
N LEU A 190 8.24 4.74 -5.88
CA LEU A 190 7.16 5.08 -6.83
C LEU A 190 7.46 6.40 -7.58
N ILE A 191 8.32 7.26 -7.03
CA ILE A 191 8.69 8.56 -7.62
C ILE A 191 9.58 8.35 -8.84
N ARG A 192 9.33 9.12 -9.90
CA ARG A 192 10.20 9.20 -11.08
C ARG A 192 10.76 10.61 -11.22
N PRO A 193 12.03 10.85 -10.81
CA PRO A 193 12.63 12.19 -10.82
C PRO A 193 12.54 12.90 -12.18
N ASP A 194 12.66 12.15 -13.28
CA ASP A 194 12.62 12.66 -14.65
C ASP A 194 11.21 13.03 -15.15
N GLU A 195 10.15 12.45 -14.57
CA GLU A 195 8.77 12.61 -15.06
C GLU A 195 7.85 13.44 -14.14
N ASP A 196 8.06 13.38 -12.82
CA ASP A 196 7.12 13.93 -11.84
C ASP A 196 7.51 15.35 -11.41
N GLY A 197 8.77 15.74 -11.63
CA GLY A 197 9.27 17.10 -11.44
C GLY A 197 9.59 17.47 -9.99
N PRO A 198 10.01 18.74 -9.75
CA PRO A 198 10.69 19.14 -8.52
C PRO A 198 9.82 19.22 -7.26
N ARG A 199 8.55 18.82 -7.32
CA ARG A 199 7.65 18.75 -6.14
C ARG A 199 7.70 17.40 -5.41
N TYR A 200 8.29 16.39 -6.03
CA TYR A 200 8.35 15.03 -5.48
C TYR A 200 9.74 14.60 -5.00
N VAL A 201 10.76 15.47 -5.04
CA VAL A 201 12.09 15.15 -4.48
C VAL A 201 11.98 14.83 -2.98
N PRO A 202 12.71 13.84 -2.42
CA PRO A 202 12.48 13.36 -1.05
C PRO A 202 12.49 14.42 0.06
N HIS A 203 13.26 15.50 -0.08
CA HIS A 203 13.32 16.59 0.91
C HIS A 203 12.08 17.52 0.92
N GLU A 204 11.21 17.45 -0.08
CA GLU A 204 9.90 18.13 -0.11
C GLU A 204 8.83 17.37 0.67
N TRP A 205 9.07 16.11 1.05
CA TRP A 205 8.13 15.30 1.81
C TRP A 205 8.28 15.57 3.30
N THR A 206 7.15 15.71 4.01
CA THR A 206 7.10 15.88 5.46
C THR A 206 6.26 14.75 6.05
N GLU A 207 6.71 14.16 7.17
CA GLU A 207 6.02 13.03 7.81
C GLU A 207 4.56 13.33 8.19
N SER A 208 4.23 14.59 8.52
CA SER A 208 2.85 15.01 8.77
C SER A 208 1.97 14.86 7.53
N MET A 209 2.46 15.21 6.33
CA MET A 209 1.70 15.08 5.10
C MET A 209 1.44 13.61 4.75
N THR A 210 2.42 12.71 4.98
CA THR A 210 2.16 11.28 4.76
C THR A 210 1.32 10.65 5.88
N ALA A 211 1.32 11.20 7.10
CA ALA A 211 0.41 10.80 8.17
C ALA A 211 -1.06 11.16 7.86
N ASP A 212 -1.31 12.33 7.28
CA ASP A 212 -2.67 12.80 6.93
C ASP A 212 -3.32 12.03 5.77
N PHE A 213 -2.52 11.39 4.91
CA PHE A 213 -3.01 10.55 3.81
C PHE A 213 -4.08 9.55 4.29
N THR A 214 -5.23 9.55 3.62
CA THR A 214 -6.37 8.69 3.97
C THR A 214 -6.89 7.96 2.73
N LEU A 215 -7.04 6.65 2.80
CA LEU A 215 -7.65 5.86 1.72
C LEU A 215 -9.16 5.69 1.99
N VAL A 216 -9.98 6.05 1.01
CA VAL A 216 -11.44 5.91 1.05
C VAL A 216 -11.88 5.07 -0.15
N PHE A 217 -12.72 4.07 0.09
CA PHE A 217 -13.43 3.39 -1.00
C PHE A 217 -14.87 3.89 -1.03
N LEU A 218 -15.41 4.12 -2.22
CA LEU A 218 -16.79 4.52 -2.45
C LEU A 218 -17.48 3.45 -3.31
N ALA A 219 -18.66 3.02 -2.90
CA ALA A 219 -19.53 2.12 -3.63
C ALA A 219 -20.95 2.67 -3.59
N LYS A 220 -21.70 2.52 -4.69
CA LYS A 220 -23.08 3.00 -4.75
C LYS A 220 -24.05 2.05 -4.04
N SER A 221 -23.81 0.76 -4.08
CA SER A 221 -24.67 -0.27 -3.47
C SER A 221 -23.95 -1.07 -2.37
N PRO A 222 -24.70 -1.57 -1.37
CA PRO A 222 -24.14 -2.40 -0.31
C PRO A 222 -23.65 -3.77 -0.82
N ALA A 223 -24.08 -4.22 -2.00
CA ALA A 223 -23.61 -5.45 -2.64
C ALA A 223 -22.14 -5.33 -3.11
N VAL A 224 -21.79 -4.23 -3.81
CA VAL A 224 -20.41 -3.95 -4.21
C VAL A 224 -19.50 -3.81 -2.98
N ALA A 225 -19.97 -3.11 -1.94
CA ALA A 225 -19.26 -3.03 -0.66
C ALA A 225 -19.22 -4.35 0.13
N ALA A 226 -20.04 -5.35 -0.21
CA ALA A 226 -20.04 -6.66 0.44
C ALA A 226 -18.85 -7.52 0.01
N ALA A 227 -18.41 -7.39 -1.24
CA ALA A 227 -17.27 -8.11 -1.82
C ALA A 227 -15.89 -7.61 -1.34
N ALA A 228 -15.84 -6.51 -0.59
CA ALA A 228 -14.61 -5.88 -0.13
C ALA A 228 -13.98 -6.63 1.08
N PRO A 229 -12.64 -6.64 1.20
CA PRO A 229 -11.91 -7.49 2.14
C PRO A 229 -12.12 -7.11 3.61
N ALA A 230 -11.98 -8.12 4.47
CA ALA A 230 -12.00 -7.94 5.92
C ALA A 230 -10.88 -7.00 6.38
N GLY A 231 -11.26 -5.95 7.11
CA GLY A 231 -10.37 -4.87 7.58
C GLY A 231 -10.92 -3.49 7.27
N LEU A 232 -11.59 -3.32 6.12
CA LEU A 232 -12.26 -2.07 5.77
C LEU A 232 -13.53 -1.87 6.61
N ARG A 233 -13.74 -0.66 7.13
CA ARG A 233 -14.92 -0.37 7.94
C ARG A 233 -16.05 0.22 7.09
N ARG A 234 -17.17 -0.48 7.03
CA ARG A 234 -18.37 -0.05 6.31
C ARG A 234 -19.04 1.15 6.98
N VAL A 235 -19.27 2.20 6.20
CA VAL A 235 -19.98 3.44 6.55
C VAL A 235 -21.08 3.64 5.51
N HIS A 236 -22.33 3.83 5.94
CA HIS A 236 -23.47 4.04 5.04
C HIS A 236 -23.94 5.48 5.17
N ILE A 237 -24.02 6.18 4.03
CA ILE A 237 -24.51 7.56 3.98
C ILE A 237 -26.03 7.54 3.84
N ARG A 238 -26.72 8.12 4.82
CA ARG A 238 -28.16 8.34 4.80
C ARG A 238 -28.46 9.68 4.12
N ALA A 239 -29.27 9.59 3.07
CA ALA A 239 -29.68 10.71 2.21
C ALA A 239 -30.70 11.66 2.85
#